data_AF-A0A7W7WCR1-F1
#
_entry.id   AF-A0A7W7WCR1-F1
#
_cell.length_a   1.000
_cell.length_b   1.000
_cell.length_c   1.000
_cell.angle_alpha   90.00
_cell.angle_beta   90.00
_cell.angle_gamma   90.00
#
_symmetry.space_group_name_H-M   'P 1'
#
loop_
_entity.id
_entity.type
_entity.pdbx_description
1 polymer ?
#
loop_
_entity_poly.entity_id
_entity_poly.type
_entity_poly.pdbx_seq_one_letter_code
_entity_poly.pdbx_strand_id
1 'polypeptide(L)'
;MTAQQVEERIEARVQRRQILNQDDPPLFLTLIDAGVLQRPVGDSEVMRDQLDYLLEAAQHPTVSIQLVDPRCLPGLLGAFMIAELPNGQPDAIHADSSAEGQFSADSSLVASVWNRYEAIRRWAYPDHMSLKMIQDARQEWI
;
A
#
# COMPACT_ATOMS: atom_id res chain seq x y z
N MET A 1 3.83 25.15 2.72
CA MET A 1 4.93 24.17 2.78
C MET A 1 6.13 24.85 2.14
N THR A 2 7.25 24.97 2.85
CA THR A 2 8.47 25.60 2.32
C THR A 2 9.21 24.62 1.38
N ALA A 3 10.09 25.12 0.51
CA ALA A 3 10.92 24.26 -0.33
C ALA A 3 11.74 23.26 0.49
N GLN A 4 12.27 23.69 1.64
CA GLN A 4 12.97 22.82 2.58
C GLN A 4 12.07 21.70 3.13
N GLN A 5 10.82 22.00 3.51
CA GLN A 5 9.87 20.97 3.96
C GLN A 5 9.51 19.97 2.86
N VAL A 6 9.56 20.38 1.59
CA VAL A 6 9.37 19.49 0.44
C VAL A 6 10.59 18.57 0.31
N GLU A 7 11.80 19.11 0.33
CA GLU A 7 13.06 18.36 0.26
C GLU A 7 13.13 17.29 1.36
N GLU A 8 12.88 17.67 2.62
CA GLU A 8 12.88 16.76 3.77
C GLU A 8 11.87 15.61 3.60
N ARG A 9 10.68 15.89 3.02
CA ARG A 9 9.68 14.86 2.74
C ARG A 9 10.11 13.93 1.60
N ILE A 10 10.78 14.47 0.58
CA ILE A 10 11.32 13.68 -0.53
C ILE A 10 12.42 12.76 0.00
N GLU A 11 13.39 13.29 0.74
CA GLU A 11 14.48 12.51 1.35
C GLU A 11 13.91 11.39 2.23
N ALA A 12 12.95 11.71 3.11
CA ALA A 12 12.32 10.72 3.96
C ALA A 12 11.55 9.63 3.17
N ARG A 13 11.01 9.95 1.99
CA ARG A 13 10.36 8.97 1.10
C ARG A 13 11.40 8.08 0.40
N VAL A 14 12.51 8.66 -0.03
CA VAL A 14 13.62 7.91 -0.65
C VAL A 14 14.24 6.93 0.36
N GLN A 15 14.51 7.39 1.59
CA GLN A 15 15.06 6.55 2.65
C GLN A 15 14.16 5.34 2.97
N ARG A 16 12.83 5.51 2.96
CA ARG A 16 11.89 4.40 3.15
C ARG A 16 11.96 3.35 2.05
N ARG A 17 12.16 3.77 0.79
CA ARG A 17 12.31 2.81 -0.32
C ARG A 17 13.56 1.94 -0.15
N GLN A 18 14.63 2.48 0.44
CA GLN A 18 15.86 1.73 0.68
C GLN A 18 15.69 0.56 1.67
N ILE A 19 14.66 0.60 2.53
CA ILE A 19 14.37 -0.49 3.48
C ILE A 19 14.09 -1.81 2.74
N LEU A 20 13.45 -1.76 1.58
CA LEU A 20 13.16 -2.95 0.77
C LEU A 20 14.41 -3.55 0.12
N ASN A 21 15.51 -2.79 0.04
CA ASN A 21 16.77 -3.22 -0.59
C ASN A 21 17.85 -3.62 0.45
N GLN A 22 17.49 -3.78 1.72
CA GLN A 22 18.41 -4.23 2.76
C GLN A 22 18.62 -5.75 2.69
N ASP A 23 19.63 -6.26 3.40
CA ASP A 23 19.97 -7.70 3.40
C ASP A 23 18.83 -8.58 3.95
N ASP A 24 18.02 -8.04 4.87
CA ASP A 24 16.83 -8.68 5.45
C ASP A 24 15.62 -7.75 5.32
N PRO A 25 15.01 -7.64 4.11
CA PRO A 25 13.94 -6.70 3.86
C PRO A 25 12.60 -7.25 4.41
N PRO A 26 11.70 -6.39 4.91
CA PRO A 26 10.40 -6.84 5.39
C PRO A 26 9.56 -7.41 4.26
N LEU A 27 8.65 -8.33 4.60
CA LEU A 27 7.56 -8.71 3.73
C LEU A 27 6.59 -7.53 3.60
N PHE A 28 6.39 -7.06 2.37
CA PHE A 28 5.49 -5.95 2.06
C PHE A 28 4.30 -6.47 1.26
N LEU A 29 3.22 -6.76 1.98
CA LEU A 29 1.97 -7.28 1.41
C LEU A 29 0.95 -6.14 1.35
N THR A 30 0.52 -5.76 0.15
CA THR A 30 -0.41 -4.64 -0.04
C THR A 30 -1.70 -5.05 -0.73
N LEU A 31 -2.80 -4.55 -0.18
CA LEU A 31 -4.15 -4.64 -0.72
C LEU A 31 -4.57 -3.24 -1.19
N ILE A 32 -4.85 -3.08 -2.49
CA ILE A 32 -5.16 -1.79 -3.12
C ILE A 32 -6.53 -1.87 -3.77
N ASP A 33 -7.41 -0.89 -3.55
CA ASP A 33 -8.71 -0.83 -4.23
C ASP A 33 -8.53 -0.73 -5.76
N ALA A 34 -9.13 -1.63 -6.54
CA ALA A 34 -8.93 -1.66 -7.99
C ALA A 34 -9.49 -0.41 -8.72
N GLY A 35 -10.43 0.30 -8.10
CA GLY A 35 -10.99 1.54 -8.62
C GLY A 35 -9.97 2.68 -8.70
N VAL A 36 -8.85 2.60 -7.97
CA VAL A 36 -7.79 3.64 -8.06
C VAL A 36 -7.09 3.65 -9.41
N LEU A 37 -7.09 2.54 -10.15
CA LEU A 37 -6.45 2.46 -11.48
C LEU A 37 -7.07 3.40 -12.50
N GLN A 38 -8.33 3.78 -12.28
CA GLN A 38 -9.13 4.64 -13.15
C GLN A 38 -9.30 6.06 -12.59
N ARG A 39 -8.73 6.33 -11.41
CA ARG A 39 -8.87 7.63 -10.73
C ARG A 39 -7.71 8.54 -11.12
N PRO A 40 -7.92 9.59 -11.92
CA PRO A 40 -6.83 10.42 -12.42
C PRO A 40 -6.12 11.16 -11.28
N VAL A 41 -4.79 11.04 -11.24
CA VAL A 41 -3.90 11.81 -10.36
C VAL A 41 -2.74 12.33 -11.21
N GLY A 42 -2.67 13.66 -11.38
CA GLY A 42 -1.77 14.26 -12.36
C GLY A 42 -2.29 14.07 -13.79
N ASP A 43 -1.39 13.98 -14.75
CA ASP A 43 -1.71 13.71 -16.15
C ASP A 43 -1.54 12.21 -16.49
N SER A 44 -1.79 11.83 -17.76
CA SER A 44 -1.65 10.44 -18.22
C SER A 44 -0.23 9.91 -18.08
N GLU A 45 0.79 10.76 -18.26
CA GLU A 45 2.19 10.37 -18.13
C GLU A 45 2.49 9.99 -16.68
N VAL A 46 2.06 10.83 -15.73
CA VAL A 46 2.16 10.53 -14.29
C VAL A 46 1.46 9.23 -13.92
N MET A 47 0.25 8.98 -14.45
CA MET A 47 -0.46 7.72 -14.18
C MET A 47 0.29 6.51 -14.74
N ARG A 48 0.83 6.60 -15.96
CA ARG A 48 1.64 5.53 -16.54
C ARG A 48 2.89 5.23 -15.71
N ASP A 49 3.61 6.26 -15.29
CA ASP A 49 4.83 6.12 -14.48
C ASP A 49 4.53 5.47 -13.12
N GLN A 50 3.39 5.82 -12.49
CA GLN A 50 2.96 5.18 -11.26
C GLN A 50 2.66 3.69 -11.45
N LEU A 51 1.98 3.32 -12.52
CA LEU A 51 1.64 1.92 -12.81
C LEU A 51 2.88 1.11 -13.22
N ASP A 52 3.79 1.70 -13.99
CA ASP A 52 5.10 1.12 -14.30
C ASP A 52 5.89 0.83 -13.02
N TYR A 53 5.89 1.77 -12.07
CA TYR A 53 6.56 1.58 -10.79
C TYR A 53 5.95 0.44 -9.97
N LEU A 54 4.62 0.27 -9.95
CA LEU A 54 3.98 -0.86 -9.24
C LEU A 54 4.38 -2.19 -9.88
N LEU A 55 4.42 -2.27 -11.22
CA LEU A 55 4.84 -3.46 -11.94
C LEU A 55 6.30 -3.80 -11.70
N GLU A 56 7.18 -2.80 -11.63
CA GLU A 56 8.59 -2.97 -11.26
C GLU A 56 8.73 -3.45 -9.80
N ALA A 57 8.06 -2.78 -8.86
CA ALA A 57 8.14 -3.11 -7.44
C ALA A 57 7.64 -4.55 -7.15
N ALA A 58 6.62 -5.02 -7.86
CA ALA A 58 6.12 -6.38 -7.75
C ALA A 58 7.10 -7.47 -8.22
N GLN A 59 8.22 -7.10 -8.88
CA GLN A 59 9.28 -8.05 -9.21
C GLN A 59 10.17 -8.37 -7.99
N HIS A 60 10.10 -7.56 -6.93
CA HIS A 60 10.84 -7.81 -5.71
C HIS A 60 10.25 -9.02 -4.95
N PRO A 61 11.06 -10.01 -4.52
CA PRO A 61 10.57 -11.26 -3.94
C PRO A 61 9.79 -11.10 -2.63
N THR A 62 9.97 -9.98 -1.91
CA THR A 62 9.26 -9.68 -0.67
C THR A 62 8.05 -8.76 -0.85
N VAL A 63 7.74 -8.34 -2.07
CA VAL A 63 6.63 -7.43 -2.38
C VAL A 63 5.49 -8.20 -3.04
N SER A 64 4.29 -8.09 -2.50
CA SER A 64 3.06 -8.60 -3.11
C SER A 64 2.06 -7.47 -3.27
N ILE A 65 1.54 -7.30 -4.49
CA ILE A 65 0.54 -6.29 -4.82
C ILE A 65 -0.73 -7.00 -5.27
N GLN A 66 -1.78 -6.89 -4.46
CA GLN A 66 -3.09 -7.43 -4.78
C GLN A 66 -4.10 -6.30 -4.90
N LEU A 67 -4.88 -6.34 -5.98
CA LEU A 67 -6.03 -5.47 -6.15
C LEU A 67 -7.23 -6.08 -5.43
N VAL A 68 -8.04 -5.23 -4.82
CA VAL A 68 -9.27 -5.58 -4.14
C VAL A 68 -10.44 -5.14 -5.01
N ASP A 69 -11.43 -6.01 -5.17
CA ASP A 69 -12.67 -5.68 -5.85
C ASP A 69 -13.29 -4.39 -5.24
N PRO A 70 -13.63 -3.37 -6.06
CA PRO A 70 -14.09 -2.07 -5.56
C PRO A 70 -15.44 -2.13 -4.84
N ARG A 71 -16.12 -3.29 -4.85
CA ARG A 71 -17.35 -3.55 -4.07
C ARG A 71 -17.06 -3.96 -2.62
N CYS A 72 -15.80 -4.09 -2.23
CA CYS A 72 -15.38 -4.46 -0.88
C CYS A 72 -15.69 -3.35 0.14
N LEU A 73 -16.87 -3.42 0.78
CA LEU A 73 -17.29 -2.45 1.80
C LEU A 73 -16.32 -2.32 2.99
N PRO A 74 -15.72 -3.41 3.53
CA PRO A 74 -14.73 -3.29 4.61
C PRO A 74 -13.52 -2.42 4.26
N GLY A 75 -13.14 -2.34 2.98
CA GLY A 75 -12.03 -1.52 2.49
C GLY A 75 -12.31 -0.02 2.51
N LEU A 76 -13.57 0.39 2.63
CA LEU A 76 -13.96 1.81 2.63
C LEU A 76 -13.77 2.50 3.98
N LEU A 77 -13.39 1.76 5.03
CA LEU A 77 -13.25 2.27 6.41
C LEU A 77 -11.90 2.95 6.68
N GLY A 78 -11.21 3.40 5.64
CA GLY A 78 -9.91 4.08 5.72
C GLY A 78 -8.72 3.16 5.53
N ALA A 79 -7.59 3.77 5.13
CA ALA A 79 -6.33 3.08 4.95
C ALA A 79 -5.69 2.75 6.31
N PHE A 80 -5.03 1.60 6.37
CA PHE A 80 -4.25 1.20 7.53
C PHE A 80 -3.06 0.35 7.10
N MET A 81 -2.09 0.24 8.00
CA MET A 81 -0.93 -0.63 7.91
C MET A 81 -0.83 -1.43 9.19
N ILE A 82 -0.35 -2.65 9.06
CA ILE A 82 -0.04 -3.52 10.20
C ILE A 82 1.43 -3.88 10.08
N ALA A 83 2.17 -3.65 11.15
CA ALA A 83 3.58 -3.96 11.25
C ALA A 83 3.75 -5.08 12.28
N GLU A 84 4.11 -6.27 11.78
CA GLU A 84 4.62 -7.34 12.63
C GLU A 84 6.05 -6.97 13.06
N LEU A 85 6.29 -6.92 14.37
CA LEU A 85 7.57 -6.46 14.92
C LEU A 85 8.42 -7.65 15.39
N PRO A 86 9.77 -7.55 15.33
CA PRO A 86 10.64 -8.64 15.74
C PRO A 86 10.49 -8.98 17.23
N ASN A 87 10.74 -10.26 17.56
CA ASN A 87 11.10 -10.75 18.89
C ASN A 87 10.20 -10.29 20.05
N GLY A 88 8.96 -10.78 20.10
CA GLY A 88 8.09 -10.69 21.28
C GLY A 88 7.53 -9.30 21.56
N GLN A 89 7.75 -8.34 20.66
CA GLN A 89 7.08 -7.05 20.67
C GLN A 89 5.64 -7.22 20.18
N PRO A 90 4.67 -6.48 20.75
CA PRO A 90 3.32 -6.47 20.20
C PRO A 90 3.34 -5.85 18.81
N ASP A 91 2.63 -6.47 17.87
CA ASP A 91 2.40 -5.89 16.56
C ASP A 91 1.80 -4.50 16.70
N ALA A 92 2.08 -3.64 15.74
CA ALA A 92 1.61 -2.27 15.73
C ALA A 92 0.75 -2.00 14.51
N ILE A 93 -0.21 -1.10 14.67
CA ILE A 93 -1.03 -0.59 13.59
C ILE A 93 -0.76 0.89 13.38
N HIS A 94 -0.89 1.30 12.12
CA HIS A 94 -1.03 2.69 11.74
C HIS A 94 -2.33 2.83 10.94
N ALA A 95 -3.22 3.75 11.34
CA ALA A 95 -4.45 4.02 10.62
C ALA A 95 -4.49 5.49 10.19
N ASP A 96 -4.77 5.73 8.93
CA ASP A 96 -4.92 7.08 8.40
C ASP A 96 -6.35 7.60 8.64
N SER A 97 -6.45 8.80 9.18
CA SER A 97 -7.67 9.60 9.15
C SER A 97 -7.50 10.82 8.25
N SER A 98 -8.57 11.57 8.03
CA SER A 98 -8.51 12.81 7.22
C SER A 98 -7.65 13.91 7.84
N ALA A 99 -7.39 13.87 9.14
CA ALA A 99 -6.67 14.91 9.87
C ALA A 99 -5.31 14.44 10.40
N GLU A 100 -5.23 13.20 10.88
CA GLU A 100 -4.04 12.64 11.53
C GLU A 100 -3.89 11.14 11.27
N GLY A 101 -2.65 10.66 11.26
CA GLY A 101 -2.36 9.23 11.32
C GLY A 101 -2.25 8.77 12.78
N GLN A 102 -2.90 7.67 13.13
CA GLN A 102 -2.92 7.14 14.49
C GLN A 102 -2.07 5.87 14.59
N PHE A 103 -1.18 5.83 15.57
CA PHE A 103 -0.34 4.66 15.87
C PHE A 103 -0.83 3.99 17.16
N SER A 104 -0.89 2.66 17.17
CA SER A 104 -1.22 1.90 18.38
C SER A 104 -0.59 0.50 18.36
N ALA A 105 -0.14 0.04 19.52
CA ALA A 105 0.25 -1.34 19.79
C ALA A 105 -0.70 -2.01 20.80
N ASP A 106 -1.90 -1.43 21.01
CA ASP A 106 -2.93 -2.04 21.85
C ASP A 106 -3.46 -3.32 21.19
N SER A 107 -3.35 -4.44 21.89
CA SER A 107 -3.71 -5.76 21.38
C SER A 107 -5.16 -5.87 20.87
N SER A 108 -6.12 -5.14 21.46
CA SER A 108 -7.51 -5.18 21.04
C SER A 108 -7.74 -4.42 19.74
N LEU A 109 -7.06 -3.28 19.57
CA LEU A 109 -7.09 -2.50 18.34
C LEU A 109 -6.37 -3.24 17.20
N VAL A 110 -5.20 -3.81 17.48
CA VAL A 110 -4.45 -4.65 16.53
C VAL A 110 -5.32 -5.81 16.04
N ALA A 111 -5.94 -6.55 16.95
CA ALA A 111 -6.82 -7.67 16.58
C ALA A 111 -8.03 -7.21 15.73
N SER A 112 -8.61 -6.04 16.03
CA SER A 112 -9.71 -5.46 15.25
C SER A 112 -9.28 -5.14 13.81
N VAL A 113 -8.11 -4.54 13.64
CA VAL A 113 -7.56 -4.23 12.31
C VAL A 113 -7.16 -5.50 11.56
N TRP A 114 -6.62 -6.51 12.24
CA TRP A 114 -6.31 -7.81 11.63
C TRP A 114 -7.57 -8.50 11.08
N ASN A 115 -8.67 -8.50 11.85
CA ASN A 115 -9.95 -9.01 11.38
C ASN A 115 -10.47 -8.27 10.14
N ARG A 116 -10.23 -6.95 10.07
CA ARG A 116 -10.56 -6.14 8.89
C ARG A 116 -9.68 -6.50 7.70
N TYR A 117 -8.37 -6.62 7.89
CA TYR A 117 -7.44 -7.07 6.85
C TYR A 117 -7.90 -8.41 6.25
N GLU A 118 -8.20 -9.39 7.10
CA GLU A 118 -8.71 -10.70 6.66
C GLU A 118 -10.05 -10.60 5.93
N ALA A 119 -10.93 -9.69 6.34
CA ALA A 119 -12.19 -9.44 5.63
C ALA A 119 -11.96 -8.85 4.22
N ILE A 120 -11.02 -7.92 4.07
CA ILE A 120 -10.66 -7.29 2.78
C ILE A 120 -9.96 -8.30 1.88
N ARG A 121 -9.00 -9.07 2.41
CA ARG A 121 -8.21 -10.05 1.65
C ARG A 121 -9.06 -11.09 0.92
N ARG A 122 -10.24 -11.44 1.45
CA ARG A 122 -11.21 -12.33 0.79
C ARG A 122 -11.76 -11.79 -0.53
N TRP A 123 -11.65 -10.48 -0.76
CA TRP A 123 -12.06 -9.79 -1.99
C TRP A 123 -10.86 -9.44 -2.89
N ALA A 124 -9.65 -9.78 -2.47
CA ALA A 124 -8.45 -9.55 -3.25
C ALA A 124 -8.35 -10.53 -4.41
N TYR A 125 -8.02 -10.03 -5.59
CA TYR A 125 -7.67 -10.88 -6.73
C TYR A 125 -6.30 -11.52 -6.49
N PRO A 126 -6.07 -12.75 -7.01
CA PRO A 126 -4.74 -13.35 -7.00
C PRO A 126 -3.68 -12.42 -7.61
N ASP A 127 -2.44 -12.51 -7.14
CA ASP A 127 -1.35 -11.59 -7.53
C ASP A 127 -1.20 -11.48 -9.05
N HIS A 128 -1.15 -12.60 -9.76
CA HIS A 128 -1.01 -12.61 -11.22
C HIS A 128 -2.17 -11.89 -11.95
N MET A 129 -3.40 -11.97 -11.41
CA MET A 129 -4.55 -11.25 -11.96
C MET A 129 -4.46 -9.76 -11.66
N SER A 130 -4.03 -9.41 -10.44
CA SER A 130 -3.80 -8.02 -10.03
C SER A 130 -2.76 -7.33 -10.92
N LEU A 131 -1.62 -7.99 -11.15
CA LEU A 131 -0.57 -7.46 -12.03
C LEU A 131 -1.05 -7.32 -13.48
N LYS A 132 -1.84 -8.28 -13.97
CA LYS A 132 -2.45 -8.17 -15.29
C LYS A 132 -3.38 -6.96 -15.38
N MET A 133 -4.24 -6.73 -14.38
CA MET A 133 -5.13 -5.57 -14.35
C MET A 133 -4.37 -4.24 -14.31
N ILE A 134 -3.25 -4.17 -13.56
CA ILE A 134 -2.37 -2.99 -13.55
C ILE A 134 -1.76 -2.76 -14.94
N GLN A 135 -1.26 -3.83 -15.59
CA GLN A 135 -0.69 -3.75 -16.93
C GLN A 135 -1.71 -3.32 -17.99
N ASP A 136 -2.94 -3.82 -17.90
CA ASP A 136 -4.02 -3.48 -18.81
C ASP A 136 -4.43 -2.00 -18.61
N ALA A 137 -4.63 -1.55 -17.36
CA ALA A 137 -4.93 -0.16 -17.04
C ALA A 137 -3.84 0.82 -17.51
N ARG A 138 -2.57 0.43 -17.41
CA ARG A 138 -1.44 1.23 -17.92
C ARG A 138 -1.56 1.56 -19.41
N GLN A 139 -2.15 0.67 -20.21
CA GLN A 139 -2.33 0.89 -21.65
C GLN A 139 -3.48 1.84 -21.97
N GLU A 140 -4.39 2.07 -21.03
CA GLU A 140 -5.56 2.93 -21.21
C GLU A 140 -5.24 4.40 -20.97
N TRP A 141 -4.16 4.71 -20.25
CA TRP A 141 -3.66 6.07 -20.05
C TRP A 141 -2.86 6.53 -21.28
N ILE A 142 -3.49 7.34 -22.15
CA ILE A 142 -2.91 7.91 -23.40
C ILE A 142 -2.21 9.23 -23.13
#